data_AF-A0A2U0S6R7-F1
#
_entry.id   AF-A0A2U0S6R7-F1
#
_cell.length_a   1.000
_cell.length_b   1.000
_cell.length_c   1.000
_cell.angle_alpha   90.00
_cell.angle_beta   90.00
_cell.angle_gamma   90.00
#
_symmetry.space_group_name_H-M   'P 1'
#
loop_
_entity.id
_entity.type
_entity.pdbx_description
1 polymer ?
#
loop_
_entity_poly.entity_id
_entity_poly.type
_entity_poly.pdbx_seq_one_letter_code
_entity_poly.pdbx_strand_id
1 'polypeptide(L)' 'VFAGKVVDMLKKGVIEPLSVKEQAIKSASEAATMILRIDDVISGRKTATSGGPGGMPPEY' A
#
# COMPACT_ATOMS: atom_id res chain seq x y z
N VAL A 1 -15.61 25.12 -1.04
CA VAL A 1 -14.34 24.60 -0.47
C VAL A 1 -14.36 24.84 1.04
N PHE A 2 -14.12 23.82 1.86
CA PHE A 2 -14.19 23.94 3.33
C PHE A 2 -13.09 24.88 3.86
N ALA A 3 -13.44 25.76 4.80
CA ALA A 3 -12.56 26.83 5.29
C ALA A 3 -11.35 26.36 6.14
N GLY A 4 -11.12 25.05 6.29
CA GLY A 4 -9.97 24.48 7.00
C GLY A 4 -9.88 24.77 8.50
N LYS A 5 -10.93 25.32 9.11
CA LYS A 5 -10.93 25.72 10.52
C LYS A 5 -11.20 24.53 11.44
N VAL A 6 -10.63 24.57 12.65
CA VAL A 6 -10.93 23.62 13.72
C VAL A 6 -12.40 23.73 14.10
N VAL A 7 -13.09 22.59 14.19
CA VAL A 7 -14.48 22.51 14.65
C VAL A 7 -14.66 21.27 15.52
N ASP A 8 -15.68 21.31 16.37
CA ASP A 8 -16.09 20.20 17.23
C ASP A 8 -16.85 19.14 16.40
N MET A 9 -16.26 17.96 16.23
CA MET A 9 -16.85 16.89 15.41
C MET A 9 -18.12 16.30 16.03
N LEU A 10 -18.21 16.25 17.36
CA LEU A 10 -19.36 15.68 18.05
C LEU A 10 -20.58 16.60 17.89
N LYS A 11 -20.41 17.91 18.08
CA LYS A 11 -21.48 18.90 17.84
C LYS A 11 -21.93 18.93 16.38
N LYS A 12 -21.03 18.60 15.45
CA LYS A 12 -21.32 18.51 14.01
C LYS A 12 -21.98 17.18 13.62
N GLY A 13 -22.12 16.23 14.55
CA GLY A 13 -22.71 14.90 14.30
C GLY A 13 -21.86 14.02 13.39
N VAL A 14 -20.59 14.36 13.18
CA VAL A 14 -19.67 13.56 12.35
C VAL A 14 -19.02 12.51 13.25
N ILE A 15 -19.50 11.28 13.15
CA ILE A 15 -19.09 10.16 14.00
C ILE A 15 -18.63 9.02 13.11
N GLU A 16 -17.54 8.38 13.49
CA GLU A 16 -16.99 7.23 12.80
C GLU A 16 -17.14 5.96 13.64
N PRO A 17 -17.33 4.77 13.02
CA PRO A 17 -17.42 3.52 13.76
C PRO A 17 -16.12 3.20 14.50
N LEU A 18 -16.24 2.76 15.75
CA LEU A 18 -15.09 2.37 16.59
C LEU A 18 -14.24 1.29 15.90
N SER A 19 -14.87 0.26 15.36
CA SER A 19 -14.21 -0.86 14.69
C SER A 19 -13.31 -0.43 13.53
N VAL A 20 -13.72 0.62 12.79
CA VAL A 20 -12.93 1.16 11.67
C VAL A 20 -11.68 1.86 12.19
N LYS A 21 -11.79 2.68 13.24
CA LYS A 21 -10.63 3.38 13.83
C LYS A 21 -9.65 2.41 14.48
N GLU A 22 -10.16 1.41 15.20
CA GLU A 22 -9.32 0.37 15.81
C GLU A 22 -8.55 -0.41 14.75
N GLN A 23 -9.22 -0.86 13.68
CA GLN A 23 -8.57 -1.62 12.63
C GLN A 23 -7.57 -0.77 11.85
N ALA A 24 -7.91 0.49 11.55
CA ALA A 24 -7.00 1.40 10.87
C ALA A 24 -5.69 1.58 11.65
N ILE A 25 -5.76 1.76 12.97
CA ILE A 25 -4.57 1.90 13.81
C ILE A 25 -3.76 0.59 13.86
N LYS A 26 -4.44 -0.56 14.03
CA LYS A 26 -3.78 -1.88 14.06
C LYS A 26 -3.05 -2.17 12.74
N SER A 27 -3.74 -2.05 11.62
CA SER A 27 -3.17 -2.32 10.30
C SER A 27 -2.07 -1.33 9.93
N ALA A 28 -2.19 -0.05 10.29
CA ALA A 28 -1.13 0.92 10.09
C ALA A 28 0.13 0.56 10.89
N SER A 29 -0.04 0.13 12.15
CA SER A 29 1.07 -0.26 13.01
C SER A 29 1.77 -1.53 12.51
N GLU A 30 1.01 -2.53 12.07
CA GLU A 30 1.56 -3.74 11.46
C GLU A 30 2.32 -3.43 10.17
N ALA A 31 1.73 -2.63 9.28
CA ALA A 31 2.39 -2.22 8.03
C ALA A 31 3.68 -1.44 8.30
N ALA A 32 3.66 -0.48 9.23
CA ALA A 32 4.84 0.27 9.62
C ALA A 32 5.92 -0.64 10.22
N THR A 33 5.53 -1.59 11.08
CA THR A 33 6.45 -2.57 11.67
C THR A 33 7.08 -3.46 10.60
N MET A 34 6.30 -3.89 9.61
CA MET A 34 6.80 -4.68 8.48
C MET A 34 7.82 -3.88 7.68
N ILE A 35 7.54 -2.62 7.37
CA ILE A 35 8.45 -1.74 6.63
C ILE A 35 9.76 -1.53 7.39
N LEU A 36 9.69 -1.25 8.70
CA LEU A 36 10.87 -1.00 9.53
C LEU A 36 11.80 -2.23 9.70
N ARG A 37 11.29 -3.43 9.45
CA ARG A 37 12.07 -4.68 9.51
C ARG A 37 12.72 -5.08 8.19
N ILE A 38 12.50 -4.31 7.13
CA ILE A 38 13.12 -4.59 5.83
C ILE A 38 14.53 -4.00 5.84
N ASP A 39 15.52 -4.87 5.77
CA ASP A 39 16.93 -4.47 5.69
C ASP A 39 17.32 -4.10 4.26
N ASP A 40 16.96 -4.93 3.28
CA ASP A 40 17.24 -4.72 1.86
C ASP A 40 16.08 -5.13 0.97
N VAL A 41 15.87 -4.39 -0.12
CA VAL A 41 14.93 -4.72 -1.18
C VAL A 41 15.70 -5.03 -2.46
N ILE A 42 15.72 -6.30 -2.88
CA ILE A 42 16.26 -6.69 -4.18
C ILE A 42 15.14 -6.62 -5.22
N SER A 43 15.18 -5.59 -6.07
CA SER A 43 14.25 -5.47 -7.21
C SER A 43 14.86 -6.06 -8.48
N GLY A 44 14.30 -7.17 -8.95
CA GLY A 44 14.57 -7.68 -10.29
C GLY A 44 13.94 -6.75 -11.32
N ARG A 45 14.76 -6.15 -12.20
CA ARG A 45 14.24 -5.45 -13.38
C ARG A 45 13.43 -6.47 -14.17
N LYS A 46 12.15 -6.20 -14.47
CA LYS A 46 11.42 -6.99 -15.47
C LYS A 46 12.30 -7.01 -16.71
N THR A 47 12.92 -8.15 -16.99
CA THR A 47 13.45 -8.38 -18.33
C THR A 47 12.24 -8.20 -19.22
N ALA A 48 12.31 -7.24 -20.14
CA ALA A 48 11.37 -7.26 -21.25
C ALA A 48 11.55 -8.65 -21.83
N THR A 49 10.55 -9.51 -21.62
CA THR A 49 10.39 -10.73 -22.39
C THR A 49 10.41 -10.24 -23.83
N SER A 50 11.56 -10.39 -24.48
CA SER A 50 11.66 -10.31 -25.93
C SER A 50 10.55 -11.19 -26.46
N GLY A 51 9.64 -10.57 -27.20
CA GLY A 51 8.27 -11.02 -27.33
C GLY A 51 8.11 -12.41 -27.92
N GLY A 52 7.00 -13.04 -27.50
CA GLY A 52 6.25 -13.99 -28.31
C GLY A 52 6.68 -15.46 -28.24
N PRO A 53 5.71 -16.40 -28.32
CA PRO A 53 6.00 -17.82 -28.47
C PRO A 53 6.53 -18.08 -29.88
N GLY A 54 7.84 -18.35 -30.03
CA GLY A 54 8.41 -18.68 -31.34
C GLY A 54 9.92 -18.54 -31.47
N GLY A 55 10.71 -19.12 -30.56
CA GLY A 55 12.17 -19.25 -30.74
C GLY A 55 12.55 -20.71 -30.89
N MET A 56 12.75 -21.18 -32.12
CA MET A 56 13.30 -22.52 -32.41
C MET A 56 14.61 -22.77 -31.65
N PRO A 57 14.86 -23.99 -31.14
CA PRO A 57 16.17 -24.34 -30.61
C PRO A 57 17.19 -24.46 -31.76
N PRO A 58 18.44 -24.01 -31.60
CA PRO A 58 19.48 -24.21 -32.60
C PRO A 58 19.85 -25.69 -32.70
N GLU A 59 19.79 -26.24 -33.92
CA GLU A 59 20.44 -27.49 -34.29
C GLU A 59 21.96 -27.27 -34.39
N TYR A 60 22.70 -27.91 -33.49
CA TYR A 60 23.96 -28.63 -33.80
C TYR A 60 24.30 -29.57 -32.64
#